data_AF-A0A3N5G9H3-F1
#
_entry.id   AF-A0A3N5G9H3-F1
#
_cell.length_a   1.000
_cell.length_b   1.000
_cell.length_c   1.000
_cell.angle_alpha   90.00
_cell.angle_beta   90.00
_cell.angle_gamma   90.00
#
_symmetry.space_group_name_H-M   'P 1'
#
loop_
_entity.id
_entity.type
_entity.pdbx_description
1 polymer ?
#
loop_
_entity_poly.entity_id
_entity_poly.type
_entity_poly.pdbx_seq_one_letter_code
_entity_poly.pdbx_strand_id
1 'polypeptide(L)'
;MAREPRPVSQRRRFLIGLAVAALVAAGFAAVLLSGARAAESRARAEREAVVTLSALAEVVERAYGPAEDGAAQEEGGFGLGEEIGEVTGEGTGEEEGGFGIGEELAALEDGTDEAAAEEDEGERVRRAVRAFAEAHPGINAIRVVNFSGSLLEASTAPEDAGERAAPRRLSPALNEKPLFDLGQSLRSAVVSNRQGAEGGARGQEISIRRGPKGALSLAAPVERDGEVLGMVQMETRTERAATGFGWLSFLAAWLAPVALLFLLSLALGERRWLLAAVAAVLLVGMLAAFGRYATQTLAADRRATGEAVAARIQEEAAQAGSVLAGAGLPTENLES
;
A
#
# COMPACT_ATOMS: atom_id res chain seq x y z
N MET A 1 -72.63 30.02 5.32
CA MET A 1 -71.59 30.88 5.93
C MET A 1 -70.21 30.33 5.58
N ALA A 2 -69.55 30.93 4.59
CA ALA A 2 -68.18 30.55 4.23
C ALA A 2 -67.21 31.27 5.17
N ARG A 3 -66.36 30.53 5.89
CA ARG A 3 -65.26 31.12 6.67
C ARG A 3 -64.24 31.68 5.69
N GLU A 4 -64.02 32.98 5.70
CA GLU A 4 -62.91 33.57 4.95
C GLU A 4 -61.58 32.99 5.45
N PRO A 5 -60.70 32.54 4.54
CA PRO A 5 -59.40 32.00 4.93
C PRO A 5 -58.56 33.12 5.54
N ARG A 6 -58.19 32.95 6.83
CA ARG A 6 -57.29 33.89 7.49
C ARG A 6 -55.96 33.97 6.72
N PRO A 7 -55.47 35.18 6.39
CA PRO A 7 -54.23 35.32 5.64
C PRO A 7 -53.08 34.71 6.46
N VAL A 8 -52.37 33.75 5.84
CA VAL A 8 -51.19 33.14 6.44
C VAL A 8 -50.16 34.25 6.68
N SER A 9 -49.80 34.49 7.94
CA SER A 9 -48.91 35.61 8.28
C SER A 9 -47.55 35.46 7.59
N GLN A 10 -47.06 36.54 6.97
CA GLN A 10 -45.74 36.58 6.31
C GLN A 10 -44.61 36.08 7.23
N ARG A 11 -44.76 36.27 8.55
CA ARG A 11 -43.86 35.73 9.59
C ARG A 11 -43.69 34.22 9.49
N ARG A 12 -44.79 33.46 9.32
CA ARG A 12 -44.71 32.00 9.21
C ARG A 12 -43.92 31.59 7.97
N ARG A 13 -44.14 32.26 6.83
CA ARG A 13 -43.42 31.97 5.58
C ARG A 13 -41.92 32.24 5.71
N PHE A 14 -41.54 33.34 6.34
CA PHE A 14 -40.13 33.67 6.58
C PHE A 14 -39.44 32.65 7.51
N LEU A 15 -40.08 32.30 8.64
CA LEU A 15 -39.54 31.31 9.57
C LEU A 15 -39.39 29.93 8.94
N ILE A 16 -40.36 29.51 8.12
CA ILE A 16 -40.27 28.26 7.36
C ILE A 16 -39.09 28.31 6.39
N GLY A 17 -38.94 29.40 5.63
CA GLY A 17 -37.82 29.57 4.69
C GLY A 17 -36.46 29.50 5.39
N LEU A 18 -36.31 30.18 6.53
CA LEU A 18 -35.07 30.15 7.32
C LEU A 18 -34.78 28.76 7.90
N ALA A 19 -35.81 28.08 8.42
CA ALA A 19 -35.66 26.72 8.94
C ALA A 19 -35.23 25.73 7.84
N VAL A 20 -35.82 25.83 6.64
CA VAL A 20 -35.44 25.00 5.49
C VAL A 20 -34.01 25.30 5.06
N ALA A 21 -33.62 26.58 4.94
CA ALA A 21 -32.25 26.95 4.56
C ALA A 21 -31.21 26.42 5.58
N ALA A 22 -31.51 26.52 6.88
CA ALA A 22 -30.66 25.99 7.94
C ALA A 22 -30.56 24.45 7.92
N LEU A 23 -31.65 23.75 7.61
CA LEU A 23 -31.65 22.28 7.46
C LEU A 23 -30.79 21.85 6.28
N VAL A 24 -30.92 22.54 5.13
CA VAL A 24 -30.12 22.23 3.93
C VAL A 24 -28.64 22.48 4.19
N ALA A 25 -28.28 23.62 4.79
CA ALA A 25 -26.89 23.95 5.11
C ALA A 25 -26.26 22.91 6.06
N ALA A 26 -27.01 22.49 7.09
CA ALA A 26 -26.53 21.49 8.04
C ALA A 26 -26.40 20.10 7.42
N GLY A 27 -27.39 19.67 6.62
CA GLY A 27 -27.33 18.42 5.88
C GLY A 27 -26.10 18.38 4.97
N PHE A 28 -25.83 19.48 4.25
CA PHE A 28 -24.64 19.60 3.41
C PHE A 28 -23.33 19.53 4.22
N ALA A 29 -23.25 20.23 5.35
CA ALA A 29 -22.09 20.18 6.25
C ALA A 29 -21.84 18.77 6.82
N ALA A 30 -22.90 18.05 7.21
CA ALA A 30 -22.79 16.67 7.68
C ALA A 30 -22.29 15.72 6.58
N VAL A 31 -22.81 15.87 5.37
CA VAL A 31 -22.37 15.07 4.21
C VAL A 31 -20.90 15.33 3.91
N LEU A 32 -20.46 16.59 3.83
CA LEU A 32 -19.06 16.93 3.60
C LEU A 32 -18.14 16.39 4.70
N LEU A 33 -18.51 16.54 5.98
CA LEU A 33 -17.71 16.06 7.09
C LEU A 33 -17.63 14.52 7.09
N SER A 34 -18.75 13.84 6.83
CA SER A 34 -18.76 12.37 6.72
C SER A 34 -17.91 11.89 5.55
N GLY A 35 -17.93 12.60 4.42
CA GLY A 35 -17.10 12.32 3.25
C GLY A 35 -15.61 12.52 3.53
N ALA A 36 -15.26 13.60 4.24
CA ALA A 36 -13.89 13.88 4.68
C ALA A 36 -13.36 12.78 5.61
N ARG A 37 -14.13 12.39 6.63
CA ARG A 37 -13.78 11.29 7.54
C ARG A 37 -13.64 9.96 6.82
N ALA A 38 -14.55 9.65 5.89
CA ALA A 38 -14.47 8.45 5.09
C ALA A 38 -13.28 8.45 4.11
N ALA A 39 -12.82 9.63 3.66
CA ALA A 39 -11.60 9.75 2.87
C ALA A 39 -10.35 9.53 3.74
N GLU A 40 -10.35 10.11 4.95
CA GLU A 40 -9.23 9.97 5.90
C GLU A 40 -9.08 8.53 6.41
N SER A 41 -10.19 7.84 6.74
CA SER A 41 -10.15 6.43 7.14
C SER A 41 -9.63 5.52 6.02
N ARG A 42 -9.97 5.83 4.76
CA ARG A 42 -9.45 5.11 3.59
C ARG A 42 -7.95 5.34 3.40
N ALA A 43 -7.51 6.59 3.52
CA ALA A 43 -6.10 6.93 3.43
C ALA A 43 -5.28 6.28 4.56
N ARG A 44 -5.85 6.18 5.76
CA ARG A 44 -5.24 5.46 6.88
C ARG A 44 -5.09 3.96 6.57
N ALA A 45 -6.18 3.30 6.16
CA ALA A 45 -6.15 1.88 5.82
C ALA A 45 -5.18 1.58 4.66
N GLU A 46 -5.06 2.50 3.69
CA GLU A 46 -4.09 2.41 2.60
C GLU A 46 -2.64 2.50 3.11
N ARG A 47 -2.34 3.43 4.03
CA ARG A 47 -1.00 3.53 4.64
C ARG A 47 -0.66 2.31 5.49
N GLU A 48 -1.60 1.83 6.29
CA GLU A 48 -1.43 0.60 7.09
C GLU A 48 -1.13 -0.59 6.16
N ALA A 49 -1.89 -0.76 5.07
CA ALA A 49 -1.63 -1.81 4.09
C ALA A 49 -0.29 -1.66 3.35
N VAL A 50 0.16 -0.44 3.08
CA VAL A 50 1.50 -0.19 2.50
C VAL A 50 2.60 -0.59 3.48
N VAL A 51 2.45 -0.26 4.77
CA VAL A 51 3.42 -0.66 5.80
C VAL A 51 3.52 -2.19 5.89
N THR A 52 2.37 -2.90 5.95
CA THR A 52 2.35 -4.37 5.98
C THR A 52 2.96 -4.96 4.69
N LEU A 53 2.71 -4.36 3.52
CA LEU A 53 3.32 -4.79 2.26
C LEU A 53 4.84 -4.61 2.27
N SER A 54 5.34 -3.47 2.79
CA SER A 54 6.78 -3.22 2.91
C SER A 54 7.43 -4.24 3.85
N ALA A 55 6.83 -4.52 5.01
CA ALA A 55 7.30 -5.57 5.92
C ALA A 55 7.34 -6.94 5.23
N LEU A 56 6.31 -7.27 4.44
CA LEU A 56 6.28 -8.51 3.65
C LEU A 56 7.39 -8.54 2.59
N ALA A 57 7.61 -7.45 1.86
CA ALA A 57 8.67 -7.36 0.84
C ALA A 57 10.05 -7.57 1.47
N GLU A 58 10.27 -6.99 2.65
CA GLU A 58 11.50 -7.11 3.43
C GLU A 58 11.72 -8.54 3.97
N VAL A 59 10.64 -9.19 4.43
CA VAL A 59 10.67 -10.61 4.84
C VAL A 59 11.03 -11.51 3.65
N VAL A 60 10.46 -11.24 2.47
CA VAL A 60 10.73 -11.99 1.24
C VAL A 60 12.17 -11.75 0.76
N GLU A 61 12.64 -10.50 0.75
CA GLU A 61 14.03 -10.13 0.44
C GLU A 61 15.01 -10.93 1.29
N ARG A 62 14.82 -10.96 2.62
CA ARG A 62 15.67 -11.72 3.53
C ARG A 62 15.54 -13.23 3.39
N ALA A 63 14.35 -13.74 3.06
CA ALA A 63 14.14 -15.16 2.86
C ALA A 63 14.96 -15.70 1.69
N TYR A 64 15.19 -14.85 0.68
CA TYR A 64 16.09 -15.23 -0.38
C TYR A 64 17.58 -15.37 0.05
N GLY A 65 17.97 -14.85 1.23
CA GLY A 65 19.30 -15.00 1.80
C GLY A 65 20.30 -13.92 1.34
N PRO A 66 21.50 -13.88 1.95
CA PRO A 66 22.57 -13.01 1.46
C PRO A 66 22.89 -13.37 0.00
N ALA A 67 23.20 -12.37 -0.83
CA ALA A 67 23.86 -12.65 -2.09
C ALA A 67 25.11 -13.45 -1.75
N GLU A 68 25.20 -14.70 -2.20
CA GLU A 68 26.45 -15.42 -2.05
C GLU A 68 27.51 -14.57 -2.75
N ASP A 69 28.51 -14.12 -1.99
CA ASP A 69 29.68 -13.39 -2.51
C ASP A 69 30.49 -14.20 -3.56
N GLY A 70 29.99 -15.37 -3.96
CA GLY A 70 30.51 -16.32 -4.94
C GLY A 70 30.35 -15.89 -6.40
N ALA A 71 30.55 -14.61 -6.70
CA ALA A 71 31.02 -14.17 -8.01
C ALA A 71 31.46 -12.71 -7.87
N ALA A 72 32.44 -12.45 -7.00
CA ALA A 72 33.48 -11.53 -7.41
C ALA A 72 33.96 -12.05 -8.77
N GLN A 73 33.37 -11.49 -9.84
CA GLN A 73 33.98 -11.45 -11.14
C GLN A 73 35.42 -11.13 -10.84
N GLU A 74 36.31 -12.08 -11.13
CA GLU A 74 37.66 -11.73 -11.47
C GLU A 74 37.50 -10.52 -12.37
N GLU A 75 37.87 -9.35 -11.86
CA GLU A 75 38.16 -8.21 -12.67
C GLU A 75 39.22 -8.75 -13.62
N GLY A 76 38.76 -9.26 -14.77
CA GLY A 76 39.52 -9.40 -15.97
C GLY A 76 39.90 -7.99 -16.30
N GLY A 77 40.94 -7.51 -15.61
CA GLY A 77 41.58 -6.25 -15.81
C GLY A 77 41.84 -6.21 -17.29
N PHE A 78 41.08 -5.36 -17.97
CA PHE A 78 41.34 -4.96 -19.32
C PHE A 78 42.64 -4.17 -19.26
N GLY A 79 43.75 -4.91 -19.20
CA GLY A 79 45.10 -4.41 -19.23
C GLY A 79 45.31 -3.73 -20.57
N LEU A 80 45.12 -2.41 -20.55
CA LEU A 80 45.63 -1.53 -21.58
C LEU A 80 47.16 -1.50 -21.46
N GLY A 81 47.83 -2.17 -22.38
CA GLY A 81 49.28 -2.24 -22.54
C GLY A 81 49.63 -3.65 -23.01
N GLU A 82 50.37 -3.90 -24.08
CA GLU A 82 51.32 -3.11 -24.84
C GLU A 82 51.62 -3.94 -26.11
N GLU A 83 52.33 -3.34 -27.06
CA GLU A 83 52.84 -3.92 -28.32
C GLU A 83 53.34 -5.38 -28.19
N ILE A 84 53.22 -6.24 -29.21
CA ILE A 84 54.25 -6.56 -30.23
C ILE A 84 53.61 -7.68 -31.07
N GLY A 85 53.49 -7.61 -32.39
CA GLY A 85 54.53 -8.10 -33.29
C GLY A 85 53.95 -9.01 -34.38
N GLU A 86 54.29 -8.66 -35.60
CA GLU A 86 54.12 -9.42 -36.84
C GLU A 86 54.60 -10.89 -36.72
N VAL A 87 53.77 -11.85 -37.13
CA VAL A 87 54.18 -13.25 -37.32
C VAL A 87 53.66 -13.74 -38.67
N THR A 88 54.59 -13.79 -39.62
CA THR A 88 54.55 -14.66 -40.79
C THR A 88 55.08 -16.04 -40.36
N GLY A 89 54.46 -17.12 -40.86
CA GLY A 89 54.98 -18.47 -40.62
C GLY A 89 54.00 -19.58 -40.99
N GLU A 90 54.14 -20.10 -42.20
CA GLU A 90 53.67 -21.44 -42.59
C GLU A 90 54.27 -22.52 -41.68
N GLY A 91 53.49 -23.55 -41.37
CA GLY A 91 53.95 -24.73 -40.64
C GLY A 91 52.92 -25.85 -40.70
N THR A 92 53.04 -26.71 -41.70
CA THR A 92 52.41 -28.04 -41.77
C THR A 92 53.01 -28.96 -40.71
N GLY A 93 52.18 -29.73 -40.01
CA GLY A 93 52.62 -30.71 -39.03
C GLY A 93 51.45 -31.55 -38.54
N GLU A 94 51.28 -32.70 -39.18
CA GLU A 94 50.37 -33.79 -38.82
C GLU A 94 50.78 -34.49 -37.50
N GLU A 95 49.76 -35.13 -36.92
CA GLU A 95 49.77 -36.40 -36.18
C GLU A 95 49.90 -36.47 -34.64
N GLU A 96 48.84 -37.10 -34.12
CA GLU A 96 48.76 -38.10 -33.04
C GLU A 96 48.85 -37.67 -31.57
N GLY A 97 47.72 -37.82 -30.87
CA GLY A 97 47.65 -37.69 -29.42
C GLY A 97 46.30 -38.08 -28.80
N GLY A 98 45.98 -39.37 -28.80
CA GLY A 98 45.32 -40.07 -27.69
C GLY A 98 43.94 -39.60 -27.22
N PHE A 99 42.90 -40.29 -27.68
CA PHE A 99 41.57 -40.35 -27.06
C PHE A 99 41.65 -40.96 -25.65
N GLY A 100 41.51 -40.13 -24.61
CA GLY A 100 41.35 -40.54 -23.21
C GLY A 100 39.96 -40.20 -22.66
N ILE A 101 38.89 -40.81 -23.21
CA ILE A 101 37.49 -40.56 -22.78
C ILE A 101 37.05 -41.44 -21.59
N GLY A 102 38.00 -42.02 -20.86
CA GLY A 102 37.70 -43.08 -19.87
C GLY A 102 37.64 -42.63 -18.41
N GLU A 103 38.24 -41.50 -18.05
CA GLU A 103 38.52 -41.16 -16.64
C GLU A 103 37.71 -39.95 -16.14
N GLU A 104 37.15 -39.12 -17.03
CA GLU A 104 36.27 -37.99 -16.65
C GLU A 104 34.83 -38.41 -16.28
N LEU A 105 34.38 -39.62 -16.67
CA LEU A 105 33.01 -40.06 -16.35
C LEU A 105 32.83 -40.57 -14.91
N ALA A 106 33.91 -40.91 -14.20
CA ALA A 106 33.84 -41.40 -12.82
C ALA A 106 33.84 -40.26 -11.77
N ALA A 107 34.21 -39.04 -12.15
CA ALA A 107 34.19 -37.88 -11.26
C ALA A 107 32.84 -37.12 -11.24
N LEU A 108 31.87 -37.52 -12.08
CA LEU A 108 30.55 -36.90 -12.16
C LEU A 108 29.47 -37.63 -11.36
N GLU A 109 29.76 -38.81 -10.79
CA GLU A 109 28.75 -39.61 -10.08
C GLU A 109 28.79 -39.47 -8.55
N ASP A 110 29.81 -38.81 -7.98
CA ASP A 110 29.96 -38.58 -6.53
C ASP A 110 29.50 -37.17 -6.07
N GLY A 111 28.99 -36.34 -6.99
CA GLY A 111 28.49 -34.99 -6.69
C GLY A 111 27.03 -34.92 -6.20
N THR A 112 26.46 -36.02 -5.72
CA THR A 112 25.03 -36.07 -5.29
C THR A 112 24.80 -35.92 -3.79
N ASP A 113 25.85 -35.81 -2.98
CA ASP A 113 25.73 -35.73 -1.51
C ASP A 113 26.04 -34.33 -0.91
N GLU A 114 26.22 -33.29 -1.72
CA GLU A 114 26.17 -31.87 -1.26
C GLU A 114 24.74 -31.30 -1.25
N ALA A 115 23.75 -32.04 -1.75
CA ALA A 115 22.34 -31.64 -1.84
C ALA A 115 21.59 -31.59 -0.47
N ALA A 116 22.29 -31.78 0.65
CA ALA A 116 21.69 -31.93 1.97
C ALA A 116 21.87 -30.74 2.93
N ALA A 117 22.46 -29.61 2.52
CA ALA A 117 22.59 -28.44 3.41
C ALA A 117 22.45 -27.06 2.74
N GLU A 118 22.01 -27.00 1.48
CA GLU A 118 21.59 -25.75 0.84
C GLU A 118 20.07 -25.78 0.75
N GLU A 119 19.41 -25.15 1.71
CA GLU A 119 17.97 -24.99 1.67
C GLU A 119 17.60 -24.26 0.36
N ASP A 120 16.76 -24.86 -0.49
CA ASP A 120 16.27 -24.24 -1.72
C ASP A 120 15.77 -22.82 -1.39
N GLU A 121 16.39 -21.80 -2.00
CA GLU A 121 16.06 -20.39 -1.82
C GLU A 121 14.54 -20.16 -1.93
N GLY A 122 13.91 -20.87 -2.88
CA GLY A 122 12.47 -20.85 -3.05
C GLY A 122 11.68 -21.41 -1.86
N GLU A 123 12.17 -22.47 -1.21
CA GLU A 123 11.50 -23.05 -0.04
C GLU A 123 11.53 -22.10 1.17
N ARG A 124 12.63 -21.36 1.36
CA ARG A 124 12.69 -20.32 2.39
C ARG A 124 11.65 -19.23 2.15
N VAL A 125 11.53 -18.75 0.91
CA VAL A 125 10.52 -17.76 0.51
C VAL A 125 9.11 -18.29 0.75
N ARG A 126 8.80 -19.52 0.32
CA ARG A 126 7.49 -20.14 0.52
C ARG A 126 7.13 -20.29 2.00
N ARG A 127 8.09 -20.69 2.84
CA ARG A 127 7.90 -20.77 4.30
C ARG A 127 7.64 -19.41 4.92
N ALA A 128 8.46 -18.41 4.58
CA ALA A 128 8.33 -17.06 5.09
C ALA A 128 6.98 -16.44 4.72
N VAL A 129 6.53 -16.61 3.48
CA VAL A 129 5.22 -16.14 3.00
C VAL A 129 4.06 -16.82 3.75
N ARG A 130 4.14 -18.14 3.98
CA ARG A 130 3.11 -18.87 4.73
C ARG A 130 3.03 -18.39 6.17
N ALA A 131 4.17 -18.28 6.85
CA ALA A 131 4.24 -17.78 8.22
C ALA A 131 3.74 -16.33 8.32
N PHE A 132 4.08 -15.49 7.35
CA PHE A 132 3.59 -14.11 7.30
C PHE A 132 2.07 -14.06 7.11
N ALA A 133 1.50 -14.89 6.22
CA ALA A 133 0.06 -14.96 6.01
C ALA A 133 -0.70 -15.45 7.26
N GLU A 134 -0.16 -16.45 7.97
CA GLU A 134 -0.73 -16.95 9.23
C GLU A 134 -0.73 -15.88 10.33
N ALA A 135 0.32 -15.05 10.36
CA ALA A 135 0.44 -13.93 11.29
C ALA A 135 -0.54 -12.77 10.97
N HIS A 136 -1.08 -12.71 9.74
CA HIS A 136 -1.88 -11.58 9.25
C HIS A 136 -3.24 -12.03 8.67
N PRO A 137 -4.24 -12.35 9.51
CA PRO A 137 -5.54 -12.85 9.06
C PRO A 137 -6.36 -11.84 8.21
N GLY A 138 -5.97 -10.57 8.17
CA GLY A 138 -6.58 -9.55 7.30
C GLY A 138 -6.16 -9.65 5.82
N ILE A 139 -5.11 -10.42 5.52
CA ILE A 139 -4.63 -10.63 4.15
C ILE A 139 -5.42 -11.78 3.51
N ASN A 140 -5.98 -11.54 2.33
CA ASN A 140 -6.73 -12.56 1.58
C ASN A 140 -5.83 -13.41 0.68
N ALA A 141 -4.78 -12.80 0.12
CA ALA A 141 -3.84 -13.48 -0.77
C ALA A 141 -2.49 -12.76 -0.80
N ILE A 142 -1.42 -13.53 -0.91
CA ILE A 142 -0.05 -13.08 -1.17
C ILE A 142 0.44 -13.81 -2.42
N ARG A 143 1.18 -13.13 -3.29
CA ARG A 143 1.92 -13.73 -4.40
C ARG A 143 3.33 -13.16 -4.46
N VAL A 144 4.31 -14.02 -4.62
CA VAL A 144 5.70 -13.63 -4.88
C VAL A 144 6.07 -14.08 -6.28
N VAL A 145 6.51 -13.13 -7.09
CA VAL A 145 6.97 -13.36 -8.46
C VAL A 145 8.45 -13.08 -8.52
N ASN A 146 9.22 -14.10 -8.93
CA ASN A 146 10.63 -13.96 -9.27
C ASN A 146 10.75 -13.64 -10.78
N PHE A 147 11.45 -12.56 -11.12
CA PHE A 147 11.65 -12.18 -12.51
C PHE A 147 12.72 -13.02 -13.21
N SER A 148 13.65 -13.61 -12.44
CA SER A 148 14.59 -14.61 -12.92
C SER A 148 13.82 -15.89 -13.24
N GLY A 149 13.43 -16.04 -14.50
CA GLY A 149 12.69 -17.20 -15.01
C GLY A 149 11.17 -17.03 -15.11
N SER A 150 10.63 -15.84 -14.77
CA SER A 150 9.19 -15.54 -14.75
C SER A 150 8.42 -16.55 -13.91
N LEU A 151 8.81 -16.72 -12.65
CA LEU A 151 8.34 -17.77 -11.75
C LEU A 151 7.39 -17.19 -10.70
N LEU A 152 6.24 -17.84 -10.50
CA LEU A 152 5.44 -17.69 -9.28
C LEU A 152 6.10 -18.55 -8.21
N GLU A 153 6.85 -17.90 -7.31
CA GLU A 153 7.68 -18.55 -6.29
C GLU A 153 6.84 -19.02 -5.10
N ALA A 154 5.94 -18.15 -4.64
CA ALA A 154 5.04 -18.43 -3.53
C ALA A 154 3.66 -17.82 -3.80
N SER A 155 2.61 -18.49 -3.38
CA SER A 155 1.26 -17.93 -3.37
C SER A 155 0.43 -18.50 -2.23
N THR A 156 -0.39 -17.66 -1.61
CA THR A 156 -1.46 -18.06 -0.69
C THR A 156 -2.85 -17.85 -1.29
N ALA A 157 -2.93 -17.42 -2.56
CA ALA A 157 -4.18 -17.20 -3.23
C ALA A 157 -4.90 -18.53 -3.50
N PRO A 158 -6.23 -18.61 -3.29
CA PRO A 158 -6.97 -19.85 -3.49
C PRO A 158 -6.98 -20.31 -4.95
N GLU A 159 -6.85 -19.40 -5.92
CA GLU A 159 -6.71 -19.74 -7.34
C GLU A 159 -5.36 -20.39 -7.71
N ASP A 160 -4.34 -20.24 -6.86
CA ASP A 160 -3.00 -20.80 -7.03
C ASP A 160 -2.79 -22.05 -6.15
N ALA A 161 -3.83 -22.87 -5.99
CA ALA A 161 -3.77 -24.12 -5.22
C ALA A 161 -3.79 -25.37 -6.13
N GLY A 162 -3.43 -26.53 -5.57
CA GLY A 162 -3.46 -27.82 -6.27
C GLY A 162 -2.45 -27.89 -7.42
N GLU A 163 -2.91 -28.26 -8.62
CA GLU A 163 -2.05 -28.34 -9.83
C GLU A 163 -1.50 -26.98 -10.28
N ARG A 164 -2.04 -25.88 -9.75
CA ARG A 164 -1.59 -24.50 -10.01
C ARG A 164 -0.78 -23.91 -8.84
N ALA A 165 -0.36 -24.76 -7.90
CA ALA A 165 0.48 -24.32 -6.79
C ALA A 165 1.82 -23.77 -7.26
N ALA A 166 2.32 -22.80 -6.51
CA ALA A 166 3.73 -22.42 -6.58
C ALA A 166 4.60 -23.53 -5.96
N PRO A 167 5.85 -23.74 -6.42
CA PRO A 167 6.56 -22.97 -7.44
C PRO A 167 6.19 -23.39 -8.87
N ARG A 168 5.96 -22.41 -9.77
CA ARG A 168 5.71 -22.68 -11.20
C ARG A 168 5.96 -21.46 -12.08
N ARG A 169 6.21 -21.67 -13.38
CA ARG A 169 6.32 -20.55 -14.33
C ARG A 169 4.98 -19.83 -14.50
N LEU A 170 5.05 -18.52 -14.66
CA LEU A 170 3.91 -17.71 -15.09
C LEU A 170 3.51 -18.13 -16.50
N SER A 171 2.23 -18.42 -16.67
CA SER A 171 1.70 -18.96 -17.92
C SER A 171 0.61 -18.04 -18.49
N PRO A 172 0.63 -17.76 -19.80
CA PRO A 172 -0.46 -17.02 -20.45
C PRO A 172 -1.82 -17.72 -20.30
N ALA A 173 -1.83 -19.05 -20.18
CA ALA A 173 -3.03 -19.86 -20.02
C ALA A 173 -3.82 -19.56 -18.74
N LEU A 174 -3.15 -19.01 -17.71
CA LEU A 174 -3.77 -18.63 -16.43
C LEU A 174 -4.10 -17.13 -16.33
N ASN A 175 -4.04 -16.40 -17.44
CA ASN A 175 -4.29 -14.95 -17.49
C ASN A 175 -3.36 -14.13 -16.57
N GLU A 176 -2.10 -14.55 -16.45
CA GLU A 176 -1.11 -13.95 -15.53
C GLU A 176 -0.30 -12.82 -16.19
N LYS A 177 -0.57 -12.52 -17.46
CA LYS A 177 0.08 -11.41 -18.18
C LYS A 177 -0.01 -10.08 -17.42
N PRO A 178 -1.15 -9.66 -16.85
CA PRO A 178 -1.23 -8.40 -16.12
C PRO A 178 -0.36 -8.36 -14.85
N LEU A 179 -0.06 -9.53 -14.25
CA LEU A 179 0.84 -9.64 -13.11
C LEU A 179 2.28 -9.43 -13.58
N PHE A 180 2.70 -10.10 -14.65
CA PHE A 180 4.03 -9.90 -15.23
C PHE A 180 4.26 -8.44 -15.69
N ASP A 181 3.30 -7.85 -16.41
CA ASP A 181 3.36 -6.47 -16.88
C ASP A 181 3.48 -5.48 -15.69
N LEU A 182 2.77 -5.74 -14.59
CA LEU A 182 2.88 -4.95 -13.38
C LEU A 182 4.30 -4.99 -12.82
N GLY A 183 4.90 -6.17 -12.74
CA GLY A 183 6.26 -6.36 -12.27
C GLY A 183 7.29 -5.61 -13.10
N GLN A 184 7.17 -5.68 -14.43
CA GLN A 184 8.04 -4.93 -15.34
C GLN A 184 7.89 -3.41 -15.18
N SER A 185 6.65 -2.94 -14.97
CA SER A 185 6.39 -1.52 -14.70
C SER A 185 7.03 -1.05 -13.39
N LEU A 186 6.99 -1.86 -12.33
CA LEU A 186 7.61 -1.54 -11.04
C LEU A 186 9.13 -1.51 -11.15
N ARG A 187 9.72 -2.53 -11.79
CA ARG A 187 11.17 -2.56 -12.06
C ARG A 187 11.63 -1.32 -12.84
N SER A 188 10.90 -0.93 -13.88
CA SER A 188 11.20 0.28 -14.65
C SER A 188 11.09 1.55 -13.81
N ALA A 189 10.13 1.63 -12.89
CA ALA A 189 9.96 2.78 -11.99
C ALA A 189 11.15 2.92 -11.03
N VAL A 190 11.59 1.83 -10.40
CA VAL A 190 12.76 1.82 -9.50
C VAL A 190 14.02 2.29 -10.23
N VAL A 191 14.31 1.71 -11.41
CA VAL A 191 15.48 2.08 -12.21
C VAL A 191 15.44 3.55 -12.61
N SER A 192 14.30 4.04 -13.10
CA SER A 192 14.13 5.44 -13.48
C SER A 192 14.27 6.39 -12.31
N ASN A 193 13.82 6.01 -11.11
CA ASN A 193 13.92 6.85 -9.91
C ASN A 193 15.37 6.95 -9.43
N ARG A 194 16.12 5.84 -9.49
CA ARG A 194 17.53 5.80 -9.06
C ARG A 194 18.46 6.57 -10.00
N GLN A 195 18.20 6.54 -11.30
CA GLN A 195 19.00 7.25 -12.30
C GLN A 195 18.90 8.79 -12.19
N GLY A 196 18.21 9.30 -11.18
CA GLY A 196 17.97 10.72 -11.02
C GLY A 196 16.96 11.14 -12.07
N ALA A 197 15.67 11.10 -11.70
CA ALA A 197 14.66 11.88 -12.40
C ALA A 197 14.96 13.38 -12.21
N GLU A 198 16.06 13.86 -12.79
CA GLU A 198 16.55 15.23 -12.73
C GLU A 198 15.57 16.11 -13.50
N GLY A 199 14.58 16.63 -12.77
CA GLY A 199 13.47 17.42 -13.32
C GLY A 199 12.23 16.61 -13.74
N GLY A 200 12.25 15.28 -13.58
CA GLY A 200 11.11 14.40 -13.86
C GLY A 200 10.28 14.07 -12.61
N ALA A 201 9.00 13.77 -12.80
CA ALA A 201 8.18 13.19 -11.73
C ALA A 201 8.65 11.75 -11.45
N ARG A 202 8.93 11.42 -10.18
CA ARG A 202 9.29 10.06 -9.77
C ARG A 202 8.16 9.08 -10.12
N GLY A 203 8.53 7.91 -10.66
CA GLY A 203 7.64 6.79 -10.86
C GLY A 203 7.12 6.24 -9.54
N GLN A 204 5.97 5.56 -9.57
CA GLN A 204 5.41 4.88 -8.41
C GLN A 204 6.08 3.53 -8.23
N GLU A 205 6.83 3.36 -7.15
CA GLU A 205 7.50 2.09 -6.78
C GLU A 205 6.55 1.12 -6.07
N ILE A 206 5.39 1.61 -5.61
CA ILE A 206 4.34 0.78 -5.03
C ILE A 206 3.07 0.98 -5.84
N SER A 207 2.54 -0.10 -6.39
CA SER A 207 1.26 -0.07 -7.10
C SER A 207 0.12 -0.30 -6.12
N ILE A 208 -0.88 0.59 -6.12
CA ILE A 208 -2.07 0.47 -5.29
C ILE A 208 -3.30 0.45 -6.20
N ARG A 209 -3.97 -0.71 -6.27
CA ARG A 209 -5.23 -0.88 -7.01
C ARG A 209 -6.38 -1.12 -6.06
N ARG A 210 -7.44 -0.32 -6.21
CA ARG A 210 -8.68 -0.46 -5.43
C ARG A 210 -9.64 -1.39 -6.16
N GLY A 211 -9.95 -2.51 -5.53
CA GLY A 211 -10.91 -3.49 -6.00
C GLY A 211 -12.35 -3.19 -5.56
N PRO A 212 -13.31 -4.02 -6.00
CA PRO A 212 -14.69 -3.93 -5.53
C PRO A 212 -14.78 -4.15 -4.01
N LYS A 213 -15.82 -3.59 -3.38
CA LYS A 213 -16.11 -3.75 -1.93
C LYS A 213 -15.00 -3.27 -0.99
N GLY A 214 -14.07 -2.42 -1.45
CA GLY A 214 -13.00 -1.88 -0.61
C GLY A 214 -11.79 -2.81 -0.43
N ALA A 215 -11.66 -3.84 -1.28
CA ALA A 215 -10.42 -4.60 -1.39
C ALA A 215 -9.29 -3.71 -1.92
N LEU A 216 -8.08 -3.90 -1.40
CA LEU A 216 -6.86 -3.28 -1.91
C LEU A 216 -5.95 -4.39 -2.43
N SER A 217 -5.48 -4.23 -3.67
CA SER A 217 -4.40 -5.03 -4.24
C SER A 217 -3.18 -4.12 -4.33
N LEU A 218 -2.16 -4.44 -3.54
CA LEU A 218 -0.91 -3.69 -3.50
C LEU A 218 0.21 -4.55 -4.07
N ALA A 219 1.20 -3.93 -4.70
CA ALA A 219 2.39 -4.61 -5.17
C ALA A 219 3.63 -3.75 -4.96
N ALA A 220 4.72 -4.38 -4.51
CA ALA A 220 6.01 -3.75 -4.29
C ALA A 220 7.12 -4.60 -4.91
N PRO A 221 8.20 -3.97 -5.43
CA PRO A 221 9.38 -4.69 -5.87
C PRO A 221 10.05 -5.38 -4.68
N VAL A 222 10.73 -6.48 -4.95
CA VAL A 222 11.69 -7.08 -4.02
C VAL A 222 13.08 -6.78 -4.60
N GLU A 223 13.86 -6.03 -3.85
CA GLU A 223 15.21 -5.61 -4.24
C GLU A 223 16.26 -6.41 -3.46
N ARG A 224 17.45 -6.58 -4.03
CA ARG A 224 18.66 -7.08 -3.34
C ARG A 224 19.86 -6.38 -3.94
N ASP A 225 20.69 -5.73 -3.12
CA ASP A 225 21.86 -4.97 -3.56
C ASP A 225 21.52 -3.92 -4.65
N GLY A 226 20.31 -3.38 -4.58
CA GLY A 226 19.76 -2.46 -5.57
C GLY A 226 19.26 -3.11 -6.86
N GLU A 227 19.41 -4.41 -7.08
CA GLU A 227 18.75 -5.09 -8.20
C GLU A 227 17.32 -5.52 -7.84
N VAL A 228 16.36 -5.24 -8.71
CA VAL A 228 14.98 -5.73 -8.54
C VAL A 228 14.91 -7.19 -8.95
N LEU A 229 14.90 -8.11 -7.99
CA LEU A 229 14.80 -9.56 -8.20
C LEU A 229 13.41 -10.01 -8.65
N GLY A 230 12.39 -9.33 -8.12
CA GLY A 230 11.01 -9.75 -8.28
C GLY A 230 10.02 -8.72 -7.79
N MET A 231 8.83 -9.19 -7.48
CA MET A 231 7.83 -8.40 -6.78
C MET A 231 7.00 -9.27 -5.85
N VAL A 232 6.43 -8.63 -4.83
CA VAL A 232 5.40 -9.20 -3.99
C VAL A 232 4.09 -8.46 -4.22
N GLN A 233 2.99 -9.21 -4.33
CA GLN A 233 1.64 -8.70 -4.40
C GLN A 233 0.88 -9.17 -3.16
N MET A 234 0.12 -8.26 -2.55
CA MET A 234 -0.74 -8.52 -1.41
C MET A 234 -2.16 -8.04 -1.70
N GLU A 235 -3.15 -8.88 -1.43
CA GLU A 235 -4.56 -8.51 -1.46
C GLU A 235 -5.13 -8.48 -0.05
N THR A 236 -5.61 -7.31 0.38
CA THR A 236 -6.18 -7.12 1.72
C THR A 236 -7.58 -6.51 1.65
N ARG A 237 -8.41 -6.77 2.67
CA ARG A 237 -9.71 -6.10 2.83
C ARG A 237 -9.54 -4.99 3.84
N THR A 238 -9.91 -3.77 3.45
CA THR A 238 -10.05 -2.70 4.42
C THR A 238 -11.32 -2.92 5.23
N GLU A 239 -11.19 -3.45 6.45
CA GLU A 239 -12.32 -3.45 7.38
C GLU A 239 -12.69 -2.01 7.67
N ARG A 240 -13.86 -1.61 7.18
CA ARG A 240 -14.37 -0.27 7.41
C ARG A 240 -14.84 -0.20 8.85
N ALA A 241 -14.02 0.37 9.73
CA ALA A 241 -14.48 0.75 11.06
C ALA A 241 -15.70 1.67 10.89
N ALA A 242 -16.88 1.17 11.27
CA ALA A 242 -18.11 1.95 11.22
C ALA A 242 -18.00 3.06 12.27
N THR A 243 -17.58 4.25 11.85
CA THR A 243 -17.62 5.41 12.72
C THR A 243 -19.09 5.80 12.89
N GLY A 244 -19.64 5.53 14.07
CA GLY A 244 -20.98 5.98 14.43
C GLY A 244 -21.06 7.49 14.32
N PHE A 245 -21.92 8.01 13.44
CA PHE A 245 -22.15 9.44 13.36
C PHE A 245 -22.83 9.89 14.66
N GLY A 246 -22.19 10.81 15.39
CA GLY A 246 -22.71 11.39 16.62
C GLY A 246 -23.91 12.30 16.37
N TRP A 247 -25.04 11.73 15.98
CA TRP A 247 -26.27 12.43 15.62
C TRP A 247 -26.74 13.40 16.71
N LEU A 248 -26.56 13.04 17.99
CA LEU A 248 -26.93 13.86 19.13
C LEU A 248 -26.14 15.17 19.18
N SER A 249 -24.81 15.11 19.11
CA SER A 249 -23.96 16.31 19.13
C SER A 249 -24.22 17.19 17.92
N PHE A 250 -24.47 16.56 16.76
CA PHE A 250 -24.84 17.27 15.54
C PHE A 250 -26.19 18.00 15.68
N LEU A 251 -27.23 17.31 16.16
CA LEU A 251 -28.56 17.89 16.42
C LEU A 251 -28.50 19.00 17.47
N ALA A 252 -27.73 18.81 18.54
CA ALA A 252 -27.57 19.82 19.60
C ALA A 252 -26.90 21.09 19.06
N ALA A 253 -25.81 20.95 18.30
CA ALA A 253 -25.13 22.07 17.65
C ALA A 253 -26.05 22.82 16.68
N TRP A 254 -27.02 22.11 16.07
CA TRP A 254 -27.98 22.68 15.13
C TRP A 254 -29.19 23.34 15.79
N LEU A 255 -29.76 22.73 16.83
CA LEU A 255 -30.95 23.24 17.51
C LEU A 255 -30.66 24.46 18.38
N ALA A 256 -29.44 24.57 18.93
CA ALA A 256 -29.04 25.67 19.79
C ALA A 256 -29.24 27.08 19.16
N PRO A 257 -28.76 27.39 17.94
CA PRO A 257 -28.97 28.70 17.33
C PRO A 257 -30.44 28.98 16.96
N VAL A 258 -31.20 27.95 16.58
CA VAL A 258 -32.64 28.09 16.29
C VAL A 258 -33.40 28.45 17.57
N ALA A 259 -33.11 27.76 18.67
CA ALA A 259 -33.68 28.05 19.98
C ALA A 259 -33.29 29.46 20.46
N LEU A 260 -32.03 29.87 20.28
CA LEU A 260 -31.54 31.20 20.63
C LEU A 260 -32.26 32.31 19.83
N LEU A 261 -32.41 32.13 18.52
CA LEU A 261 -33.14 33.08 17.67
C LEU A 261 -34.61 33.17 18.08
N PHE A 262 -35.24 32.04 18.41
CA PHE A 262 -36.61 32.00 18.91
C PHE A 262 -36.76 32.79 20.21
N LEU A 263 -35.86 32.60 21.17
CA LEU A 263 -35.84 33.35 22.43
C LEU A 263 -35.62 34.85 22.21
N LEU A 264 -34.70 35.25 21.33
CA LEU A 264 -34.50 36.66 20.98
C LEU A 264 -35.72 37.27 20.29
N SER A 265 -36.45 36.50 19.49
CA SER A 265 -37.66 36.99 18.82
C SER A 265 -38.77 37.38 19.80
N LEU A 266 -38.83 36.71 20.96
CA LEU A 266 -39.75 37.06 22.04
C LEU A 266 -39.36 38.38 22.72
N ALA A 267 -38.05 38.64 22.87
CA ALA A 267 -37.55 39.84 23.54
C ALA A 267 -37.55 41.10 22.64
N LEU A 268 -37.23 40.98 21.35
CA LEU A 268 -37.05 42.13 20.45
C LEU A 268 -38.34 42.62 19.76
N GLY A 269 -39.44 41.88 19.86
CA GLY A 269 -40.73 42.26 19.28
C GLY A 269 -40.76 42.25 17.73
N GLU A 270 -41.51 43.17 17.12
CA GLU A 270 -41.76 43.18 15.66
C GLU A 270 -40.67 43.81 14.79
N ARG A 271 -39.51 44.18 15.37
CA ARG A 271 -38.45 44.91 14.65
C ARG A 271 -37.69 44.00 13.68
N ARG A 272 -38.25 43.82 12.49
CA ARG A 272 -37.81 42.86 11.45
C ARG A 272 -36.33 43.03 11.05
N TRP A 273 -35.84 44.27 10.96
CA TRP A 273 -34.46 44.53 10.56
C TRP A 273 -33.44 44.12 11.63
N LEU A 274 -33.76 44.29 12.92
CA LEU A 274 -32.91 43.83 14.01
C LEU A 274 -32.84 42.30 14.04
N LEU A 275 -33.98 41.62 13.85
CA LEU A 275 -34.01 40.16 13.78
C LEU A 275 -33.19 39.64 12.59
N ALA A 276 -33.25 40.31 11.44
CA ALA A 276 -32.44 39.95 10.28
C ALA A 276 -30.93 40.15 10.55
N ALA A 277 -30.54 41.26 11.19
CA ALA A 277 -29.15 41.52 11.57
C ALA A 277 -28.63 40.48 12.58
N VAL A 278 -29.42 40.16 13.62
CA VAL A 278 -29.07 39.12 14.60
C VAL A 278 -28.93 37.76 13.91
N ALA A 279 -29.87 37.40 13.02
CA ALA A 279 -29.80 36.14 12.29
C ALA A 279 -28.53 36.06 11.42
N ALA A 280 -28.15 37.15 10.75
CA ALA A 280 -26.92 37.22 9.97
C ALA A 280 -25.67 37.06 10.84
N VAL A 281 -25.61 37.75 11.99
CA VAL A 281 -24.47 37.62 12.94
C VAL A 281 -24.38 36.21 13.51
N LEU A 282 -25.52 35.60 13.89
CA LEU A 282 -25.56 34.22 14.37
C LEU A 282 -25.11 33.23 13.29
N LEU A 283 -25.53 33.43 12.04
CA LEU A 283 -25.12 32.59 10.92
C LEU A 283 -23.61 32.67 10.70
N VAL A 284 -23.05 33.88 10.64
CA VAL A 284 -21.60 34.09 10.46
C VAL A 284 -20.81 33.51 11.63
N GLY A 285 -21.27 33.73 12.86
CA GLY A 285 -20.65 33.18 14.07
C GLY A 285 -20.67 31.66 14.09
N MET A 286 -21.80 31.04 13.71
CA MET A 286 -21.94 29.59 13.61
C MET A 286 -21.03 29.02 12.53
N LEU A 287 -20.94 29.65 11.36
CA LEU A 287 -20.06 29.23 10.28
C LEU A 287 -18.59 29.28 10.70
N ALA A 288 -18.18 30.36 11.38
CA ALA A 288 -16.82 30.52 11.90
C ALA A 288 -16.49 29.51 13.01
N ALA A 289 -17.42 29.26 13.94
CA ALA A 289 -17.26 28.26 14.99
C ALA A 289 -17.17 26.85 14.41
N PHE A 290 -18.05 26.51 13.46
CA PHE A 290 -18.02 25.21 12.76
C PHE A 290 -16.73 25.03 11.96
N GLY A 291 -16.27 26.07 11.25
CA GLY A 291 -15.00 26.03 10.53
C GLY A 291 -13.81 25.74 11.45
N ARG A 292 -13.73 26.41 12.61
CA ARG A 292 -12.70 26.15 13.63
C ARG A 292 -12.80 24.75 14.22
N TYR A 293 -14.02 24.31 14.53
CA TYR A 293 -14.26 22.95 15.04
C TYR A 293 -13.80 21.91 14.01
N ALA A 294 -14.21 22.06 12.75
CA ALA A 294 -13.84 21.14 11.67
C ALA A 294 -12.32 21.07 11.50
N THR A 295 -11.62 22.21 11.45
CA THR A 295 -10.15 22.22 11.32
C THR A 295 -9.44 21.62 12.53
N GLN A 296 -9.92 21.87 13.75
CA GLN A 296 -9.38 21.27 14.97
C GLN A 296 -9.60 19.76 14.99
N THR A 297 -10.80 19.29 14.63
CA THR A 297 -11.08 17.85 14.56
C THR A 297 -10.23 17.15 13.51
N LEU A 298 -10.09 17.74 12.31
CA LEU A 298 -9.23 17.19 11.26
C LEU A 298 -7.76 17.19 11.69
N ALA A 299 -7.29 18.23 12.38
CA ALA A 299 -5.92 18.26 12.88
C ALA A 299 -5.68 17.20 13.96
N ALA A 300 -6.65 16.96 14.84
CA ALA A 300 -6.58 15.90 15.85
C ALA A 300 -6.61 14.51 15.21
N ASP A 301 -7.52 14.27 14.26
CA ASP A 301 -7.64 13.01 13.51
C ASP A 301 -6.36 12.69 12.75
N ARG A 302 -5.71 13.70 12.14
CA ARG A 302 -4.40 13.55 11.46
C ARG A 302 -3.28 13.16 12.42
N ARG A 303 -3.20 13.79 13.60
CA ARG A 303 -2.18 13.45 14.61
C ARG A 303 -2.38 12.03 15.13
N ALA A 304 -3.61 11.69 15.51
CA ALA A 304 -3.97 10.35 15.95
C ALA A 304 -3.70 9.29 14.87
N THR A 305 -3.92 9.63 13.60
CA THR A 305 -3.57 8.75 12.47
C THR A 305 -2.06 8.59 12.35
N GLY A 306 -1.27 9.66 12.49
CA GLY A 306 0.19 9.59 12.47
C GLY A 306 0.75 8.72 13.60
N GLU A 307 0.26 8.92 14.82
CA GLU A 307 0.62 8.10 15.98
C GLU A 307 0.26 6.63 15.79
N ALA A 308 -0.92 6.35 15.26
CA ALA A 308 -1.35 4.97 15.01
C ALA A 308 -0.55 4.28 13.90
N VAL A 309 -0.20 4.99 12.83
CA VAL A 309 0.67 4.44 11.78
C VAL A 309 2.06 4.16 12.34
N ALA A 310 2.62 5.06 13.15
CA ALA A 310 3.92 4.83 13.79
C ALA A 310 3.90 3.60 14.73
N ALA A 311 2.84 3.47 15.55
CA ALA A 311 2.65 2.28 16.38
C ALA A 311 2.53 1.00 15.54
N ARG A 312 1.81 1.07 14.41
CA ARG A 312 1.67 -0.07 13.51
C ARG A 312 3.00 -0.46 12.87
N ILE A 313 3.84 0.50 12.47
CA ILE A 313 5.18 0.21 11.94
C ILE A 313 6.00 -0.57 12.97
N GLN A 314 5.97 -0.18 14.25
CA GLN A 314 6.68 -0.90 15.30
C GLN A 314 6.15 -2.32 15.53
N GLU A 315 4.82 -2.48 15.52
CA GLU A 315 4.17 -3.79 15.63
C GLU A 315 4.52 -4.70 14.45
N GLU A 316 4.47 -4.18 13.23
CA GLU A 316 4.81 -4.89 12.00
C GLU A 316 6.29 -5.29 11.96
N ALA A 317 7.20 -4.41 12.40
CA ALA A 317 8.62 -4.74 12.50
C ALA A 317 8.88 -5.88 13.52
N ALA A 318 8.24 -5.82 14.69
CA ALA A 318 8.33 -6.88 15.69
C ALA A 318 7.74 -8.21 15.18
N GLN A 319 6.61 -8.13 14.47
CA GLN A 319 5.94 -9.29 13.90
C GLN A 319 6.76 -9.91 12.76
N ALA A 320 7.31 -9.10 11.86
CA ALA A 320 8.25 -9.54 10.83
C ALA A 320 9.48 -10.23 11.45
N GLY A 321 10.04 -9.69 12.53
CA GLY A 321 11.12 -10.33 13.28
C GLY A 321 10.74 -11.69 13.85
N SER A 322 9.53 -11.83 14.39
CA SER A 322 9.04 -13.12 14.87
C SER A 322 8.83 -14.14 13.74
N VAL A 323 8.36 -13.69 12.56
CA VAL A 323 8.19 -14.53 11.37
C VAL A 323 9.53 -15.01 10.85
N LEU A 324 10.52 -14.11 10.75
CA LEU A 324 11.88 -14.46 10.32
C LEU A 324 12.54 -15.43 11.31
N ALA A 325 12.46 -15.16 12.62
CA ALA A 325 12.99 -16.04 13.64
C ALA A 325 12.34 -17.45 13.59
N GLY A 326 11.01 -17.52 13.44
CA GLY A 326 10.28 -18.78 13.30
C GLY A 326 10.61 -19.54 12.03
N ALA A 327 11.01 -18.83 10.96
CA ALA A 327 11.44 -19.42 9.70
C ALA A 327 12.92 -19.86 9.70
N GLY A 328 13.69 -19.55 10.75
CA GLY A 328 15.12 -19.80 10.84
C GLY A 328 15.99 -18.79 10.09
N LEU A 329 15.45 -17.61 9.78
CA LEU A 329 16.11 -16.55 9.01
C LEU A 329 16.79 -15.52 9.92
N PRO A 330 17.87 -14.86 9.46
CA PRO A 330 18.59 -13.86 10.25
C PRO A 330 17.70 -12.65 10.60
N THR A 331 17.80 -12.17 11.85
CA THR A 331 16.98 -11.07 12.39
C THR A 331 17.79 -9.80 12.74
N GLU A 332 19.11 -9.82 12.58
CA GLU A 332 20.04 -8.85 13.18
C GLU A 332 19.91 -7.40 12.65
N ASN A 333 19.08 -7.12 11.64
CA ASN A 333 18.97 -5.82 10.97
C ASN A 333 17.55 -5.23 10.89
N LEU A 334 16.66 -5.56 11.83
CA LEU A 334 15.28 -5.00 11.85
C LEU A 334 15.16 -3.70 12.67
N GLU A 335 16.22 -3.23 13.32
CA GLU A 335 16.18 -2.11 14.28
C GLU A 335 16.54 -0.73 13.70
N SER A 336 16.77 -0.61 12.38
CA SER A 336 17.12 0.66 11.71
C SER A 336 15.90 1.39 11.15
#